data_AF-A0A2N1JF68-F1
#
_entry.id   AF-A0A2N1JF68-F1
#
_cell.length_a   1.000
_cell.length_b   1.000
_cell.length_c   1.000
_cell.angle_alpha   90.00
_cell.angle_beta   90.00
_cell.angle_gamma   90.00
#
_symmetry.space_group_name_H-M   'P 1'
#
loop_
_entity.id
_entity.type
_entity.pdbx_description
1 polymer ?
#
loop_
_entity_poly.entity_id
_entity_poly.type
_entity_poly.pdbx_seq_one_letter_code
_entity_poly.pdbx_strand_id
1 'polypeptide(L)'
;MDGDDFRTSAQDAADEDVLEGIPLSSRTMSATNAVGGTFGLGIDQFELPKASINKLARTEIPDSVQLRKDTLTALVKSASVFVSYLTAASQDVAIARGNKTISAAHVLDAMRELEFPLPMRKALREELQAYRDLQKRNAATRADAAARSRAIARAKATEKASEEALQKEHDAEETPKDAEAMEMDQDQARDPVL
;
A
#
# COMPACT_ATOMS: atom_id res chain seq x y z
N MET A 1 31.75 -74.80 6.55
CA MET A 1 33.17 -74.42 6.53
C MET A 1 33.60 -74.46 5.07
N ASP A 2 34.58 -73.62 4.72
CA ASP A 2 35.13 -73.34 3.37
C ASP A 2 34.28 -72.31 2.59
N GLY A 3 34.69 -71.04 2.35
CA GLY A 3 36.02 -70.50 2.02
C GLY A 3 36.32 -70.79 0.54
N ASP A 4 36.64 -69.88 -0.38
CA ASP A 4 37.08 -68.47 -0.32
C ASP A 4 37.05 -67.89 -1.76
N ASP A 5 37.18 -66.56 -1.86
CA ASP A 5 37.71 -65.76 -2.97
C ASP A 5 36.99 -65.55 -4.32
N PHE A 6 36.48 -64.32 -4.51
CA PHE A 6 36.68 -63.56 -5.75
C PHE A 6 36.85 -62.05 -5.49
N ARG A 7 38.10 -61.66 -5.25
CA ARG A 7 38.82 -60.47 -5.77
C ARG A 7 38.05 -59.18 -6.19
N THR A 8 38.51 -58.09 -5.57
CA THR A 8 38.87 -56.76 -6.12
C THR A 8 37.80 -55.72 -6.52
N SER A 9 37.66 -54.72 -5.63
CA SER A 9 37.82 -53.27 -5.85
C SER A 9 37.26 -52.60 -7.12
N ALA A 10 36.21 -51.80 -6.97
CA ALA A 10 36.02 -50.51 -7.65
C ALA A 10 34.83 -49.73 -7.05
N GLN A 11 35.13 -48.52 -6.54
CA GLN A 11 34.38 -47.27 -6.69
C GLN A 11 32.89 -47.21 -6.25
N ASP A 12 32.62 -46.49 -5.15
CA ASP A 12 31.88 -45.21 -5.24
C ASP A 12 32.03 -44.41 -3.92
N ALA A 13 32.76 -43.29 -3.98
CA ALA A 13 32.84 -42.28 -2.92
C ALA A 13 33.15 -40.93 -3.59
N ALA A 14 32.11 -40.11 -3.72
CA ALA A 14 32.08 -38.74 -4.23
C ALA A 14 30.87 -38.08 -3.50
N ASP A 15 30.89 -36.87 -2.97
CA ASP A 15 31.73 -35.68 -3.13
C ASP A 15 31.67 -34.87 -1.81
N GLU A 16 32.82 -34.50 -1.26
CA GLU A 16 33.00 -33.39 -0.31
C GLU A 16 34.14 -32.52 -0.86
N ASP A 17 34.01 -31.21 -0.62
CA ASP A 17 34.86 -30.10 -1.04
C ASP A 17 34.85 -29.72 -2.53
N VAL A 18 34.49 -28.45 -2.81
CA VAL A 18 35.24 -27.56 -3.72
C VAL A 18 34.69 -26.11 -3.70
N LEU A 19 35.61 -25.20 -3.33
CA LEU A 19 35.84 -23.82 -3.81
C LEU A 19 35.27 -22.61 -3.06
N GLU A 20 36.12 -22.09 -2.17
CA GLU A 20 36.36 -20.66 -1.95
C GLU A 20 36.72 -19.92 -3.27
N GLY A 21 36.21 -18.69 -3.41
CA GLY A 21 36.88 -17.60 -4.14
C GLY A 21 36.25 -17.15 -5.47
N ILE A 22 35.41 -16.11 -5.44
CA ILE A 22 35.13 -15.24 -6.60
C ILE A 22 35.08 -13.76 -6.12
N PRO A 23 35.75 -12.80 -6.81
CA PRO A 23 36.22 -11.52 -6.24
C PRO A 23 35.17 -10.40 -6.18
N LEU A 24 35.21 -9.60 -5.11
CA LEU A 24 34.47 -8.34 -4.98
C LEU A 24 35.12 -7.22 -5.82
N SER A 25 34.58 -6.97 -7.01
CA SER A 25 34.92 -5.78 -7.80
C SER A 25 34.23 -4.54 -7.23
N SER A 26 35.05 -3.63 -6.68
CA SER A 26 34.66 -2.33 -6.17
C SER A 26 34.48 -1.32 -7.31
N ARG A 27 33.35 -1.31 -8.01
CA ARG A 27 32.93 -0.09 -8.71
C ARG A 27 31.46 -0.08 -9.09
N THR A 28 30.82 1.02 -8.72
CA THR A 28 29.51 1.48 -9.19
C THR A 28 28.31 0.71 -8.66
N MET A 29 27.80 1.09 -7.48
CA MET A 29 26.36 1.30 -7.26
C MET A 29 26.17 2.25 -6.07
N SER A 30 25.76 3.47 -6.40
CA SER A 30 25.33 4.51 -5.47
C SER A 30 23.91 4.19 -4.99
N ALA A 31 23.73 4.30 -3.67
CA ALA A 31 22.48 4.52 -2.95
C ALA A 31 21.22 3.75 -3.39
N THR A 32 20.87 2.70 -2.65
CA THR A 32 19.61 2.52 -1.89
C THR A 32 19.44 1.02 -1.57
N ASN A 33 19.07 0.72 -0.33
CA ASN A 33 18.86 -0.63 0.22
C ASN A 33 20.11 -1.47 0.52
N ALA A 34 20.65 -1.27 1.72
CA ALA A 34 21.43 -2.31 2.39
C ALA A 34 20.49 -3.46 2.80
N VAL A 35 20.39 -4.45 1.92
CA VAL A 35 20.14 -5.85 2.29
C VAL A 35 21.33 -6.26 3.17
N GLY A 36 21.23 -6.03 4.47
CA GLY A 36 22.37 -6.19 5.39
C GLY A 36 22.33 -5.26 6.61
N GLY A 37 21.26 -5.36 7.40
CA GLY A 37 21.25 -5.05 8.82
C GLY A 37 21.36 -3.60 9.27
N THR A 38 20.22 -3.03 9.65
CA THR A 38 20.15 -2.02 10.72
C THR A 38 20.66 -2.54 12.08
N PHE A 39 21.10 -3.80 12.16
CA PHE A 39 21.65 -4.46 13.35
C PHE A 39 22.91 -3.78 13.94
N GLY A 40 23.57 -2.87 13.21
CA GLY A 40 24.68 -2.05 13.73
C GLY A 40 24.30 -0.63 14.17
N LEU A 41 23.08 -0.20 13.87
CA LEU A 41 22.54 1.07 14.35
C LEU A 41 21.93 0.80 15.73
N GLY A 42 22.47 1.43 16.77
CA GLY A 42 21.97 1.25 18.14
C GLY A 42 20.46 1.49 18.24
N ILE A 43 19.84 0.94 19.29
CA ILE A 43 18.38 1.00 19.54
C ILE A 43 17.81 2.43 19.54
N ASP A 44 18.69 3.42 19.72
CA ASP A 44 18.38 4.85 19.75
C ASP A 44 17.72 5.34 18.44
N GLN A 45 17.99 4.69 17.31
CA GLN A 45 17.39 5.03 16.01
C GLN A 45 15.93 4.59 15.88
N PHE A 46 15.46 3.71 16.76
CA PHE A 46 14.09 3.19 16.78
C PHE A 46 13.30 3.71 17.97
N GLU A 47 13.77 4.76 18.64
CA GLU A 47 13.06 5.37 19.76
C GLU A 47 11.74 6.00 19.30
N LEU A 48 10.67 5.66 20.02
CA LEU A 48 9.38 6.30 19.84
C LEU A 48 9.41 7.72 20.44
N PRO A 49 8.58 8.66 19.94
CA PRO A 49 8.51 10.01 20.49
C PRO A 49 8.29 10.01 22.01
N LYS A 50 9.24 10.56 22.75
CA LYS A 50 9.23 10.56 24.24
C LYS A 50 7.94 11.15 24.82
N ALA A 51 7.36 12.16 24.15
CA ALA A 51 6.10 12.76 24.55
C ALA A 51 4.93 11.78 24.54
N SER A 52 4.84 10.92 23.52
CA SER A 52 3.78 9.89 23.41
C SER A 52 3.92 8.85 24.52
N ILE A 53 5.14 8.39 24.79
CA ILE A 53 5.42 7.42 25.86
C ILE A 53 5.14 8.03 27.24
N ASN A 54 5.54 9.28 27.48
CA ASN A 54 5.28 9.98 28.75
C ASN A 54 3.78 10.16 28.99
N LYS A 55 3.01 10.54 27.95
CA LYS A 55 1.56 10.67 28.06
C LYS A 55 0.91 9.33 28.42
N LEU A 56 1.30 8.24 27.76
CA LEU A 56 0.79 6.90 28.04
C LEU A 56 1.17 6.41 29.44
N ALA A 57 2.43 6.59 29.86
CA ALA A 57 2.86 6.17 31.19
C ALA A 57 2.08 6.85 32.31
N ARG A 58 1.67 8.11 32.11
CA ARG A 58 0.88 8.87 33.08
C ARG A 58 -0.60 8.49 33.14
N THR A 59 -1.16 7.83 32.11
CA THR A 59 -2.55 7.34 32.20
C THR A 59 -2.69 6.16 33.15
N GLU A 60 -1.60 5.40 33.34
CA GLU A 60 -1.56 4.19 34.16
C GLU A 60 -0.96 4.42 35.56
N ILE A 61 -0.46 5.62 35.83
CA ILE A 61 0.22 5.96 37.09
C ILE A 61 -0.55 7.09 37.79
N PRO A 62 -0.92 6.93 39.08
CA PRO A 62 -1.57 7.99 39.84
C PRO A 62 -0.75 9.27 39.94
N ASP A 63 -1.42 10.43 40.01
CA ASP A 63 -0.77 11.76 40.09
C ASP A 63 0.15 11.95 41.30
N SER A 64 -0.01 11.12 42.34
CA SER A 64 0.85 11.11 43.51
C SER A 64 2.27 10.60 43.23
N VAL A 65 2.49 9.89 42.11
CA VAL A 65 3.76 9.27 41.76
C VAL A 65 4.47 10.06 40.66
N GLN A 66 5.72 10.45 40.93
CA GLN A 66 6.55 11.18 39.97
C GLN A 66 7.45 10.24 39.17
N LEU A 67 7.37 10.32 37.83
CA LEU A 67 8.29 9.64 36.91
C LEU A 67 9.62 10.39 36.81
N ARG A 68 10.73 9.71 37.14
CA ARG A 68 12.09 10.24 36.96
C ARG A 68 12.52 10.20 35.49
N LYS A 69 13.49 11.04 35.12
CA LYS A 69 14.01 11.14 33.73
C LYS A 69 14.58 9.83 33.22
N ASP A 70 15.29 9.09 34.08
CA ASP A 70 15.91 7.81 33.71
C ASP A 70 14.85 6.73 33.47
N THR A 71 13.78 6.72 34.26
CA THR A 71 12.63 5.80 34.08
C THR A 71 11.96 6.04 32.73
N LEU A 72 11.74 7.29 32.35
CA LEU A 72 11.16 7.60 31.04
C LEU A 72 12.07 7.16 29.89
N THR A 73 13.37 7.35 30.03
CA THR A 73 14.35 6.92 29.02
C THR A 73 14.39 5.39 28.90
N ALA A 74 14.32 4.68 30.03
CA ALA A 74 14.21 3.22 30.04
C ALA A 74 12.92 2.74 29.35
N LEU A 75 11.77 3.39 29.62
CA LEU A 75 10.51 3.07 28.95
C LEU A 75 10.60 3.22 27.44
N VAL A 76 11.17 4.34 26.95
CA VAL A 76 11.32 4.61 25.52
C VAL A 76 12.18 3.53 24.83
N LYS A 77 13.34 3.21 25.41
CA LYS A 77 14.22 2.15 24.88
C LYS A 77 13.58 0.77 24.97
N SER A 78 12.89 0.47 26.08
CA SER A 78 12.20 -0.80 26.27
C SER A 78 11.06 -1.01 25.29
N ALA A 79 10.36 0.06 24.86
CA ALA A 79 9.30 -0.03 23.88
C ALA A 79 9.83 -0.50 22.50
N SER A 80 11.00 0.00 22.08
CA SER A 80 11.66 -0.43 20.85
C SER A 80 12.09 -1.90 20.90
N VAL A 81 12.60 -2.35 22.05
CA VAL A 81 12.94 -3.77 22.28
C VAL A 81 11.68 -4.63 22.31
N PHE A 82 10.61 -4.17 22.94
CA PHE A 82 9.33 -4.88 23.02
C PHE A 82 8.73 -5.15 21.63
N VAL A 83 8.70 -4.14 20.76
CA VAL A 83 8.20 -4.30 19.38
C VAL A 83 9.05 -5.32 18.62
N SER A 84 10.38 -5.23 18.72
CA SER A 84 11.29 -6.17 18.08
C SER A 84 11.10 -7.60 18.60
N TYR A 85 10.96 -7.76 19.91
CA TYR A 85 10.76 -9.05 20.56
C TYR A 85 9.44 -9.71 20.15
N LEU A 86 8.33 -8.95 20.19
CA LEU A 86 7.03 -9.47 19.77
C LEU A 86 7.02 -9.83 18.27
N THR A 87 7.72 -9.05 17.44
CA THR A 87 7.87 -9.34 16.01
C THR A 87 8.64 -10.63 15.79
N ALA A 88 9.74 -10.85 16.51
CA ALA A 88 10.53 -12.09 16.45
C ALA A 88 9.68 -13.30 16.86
N ALA A 89 9.00 -13.24 18.00
CA ALA A 89 8.11 -14.32 18.45
C ALA A 89 6.97 -14.59 17.44
N SER A 90 6.40 -13.53 16.85
CA SER A 90 5.36 -13.67 15.82
C SER A 90 5.89 -14.29 14.51
N GLN A 91 7.16 -14.04 14.20
CA GLN A 91 7.85 -14.65 13.07
C GLN A 91 8.06 -16.15 13.30
N ASP A 92 8.47 -16.55 14.50
CA ASP A 92 8.65 -17.97 14.85
C ASP A 92 7.32 -18.74 14.71
N VAL A 93 6.22 -18.16 15.20
CA VAL A 93 4.86 -18.71 15.02
C VAL A 93 4.46 -18.78 13.54
N ALA A 94 4.84 -17.80 12.73
CA ALA A 94 4.55 -17.80 11.30
C ALA A 94 5.32 -18.92 10.57
N ILE A 95 6.62 -19.07 10.86
CA ILE A 95 7.48 -20.11 10.31
C ILE A 95 6.99 -21.50 10.71
N ALA A 96 6.62 -21.68 11.99
CA ALA A 96 6.06 -22.94 12.48
C ALA A 96 4.78 -23.36 11.75
N ARG A 97 4.04 -22.40 11.16
CA ARG A 97 2.85 -22.63 10.33
C ARG A 97 3.13 -22.71 8.82
N GLY A 98 4.40 -22.66 8.41
CA GLY A 98 4.80 -22.64 7.00
C GLY A 98 4.52 -21.33 6.27
N ASN A 99 4.24 -20.24 7.00
CA ASN A 99 3.91 -18.94 6.42
C ASN A 99 5.17 -18.06 6.32
N LYS A 100 5.41 -17.49 5.13
CA LYS A 100 6.51 -16.53 4.90
C LYS A 100 6.19 -15.09 5.34
N THR A 101 4.94 -14.84 5.73
CA THR A 101 4.44 -13.50 6.09
C THR A 101 3.76 -13.54 7.46
N ILE A 102 4.08 -12.56 8.30
CA ILE A 102 3.42 -12.39 9.60
C ILE A 102 1.99 -11.90 9.38
N SER A 103 1.03 -12.65 9.91
CA SER A 103 -0.39 -12.29 9.92
C SER A 103 -0.81 -11.91 11.34
N ALA A 104 -1.97 -11.23 11.47
CA ALA A 104 -2.50 -10.86 12.78
C ALA A 104 -2.78 -12.09 13.69
N ALA A 105 -3.06 -13.26 13.10
CA ALA A 105 -3.23 -14.50 13.85
C ALA A 105 -1.92 -14.94 14.53
N HIS A 106 -0.78 -14.76 13.85
CA HIS A 106 0.53 -15.13 14.41
C HIS A 106 0.87 -14.28 15.63
N VAL A 107 0.54 -12.97 15.60
CA VAL A 107 0.75 -12.08 16.75
C VAL A 107 -0.13 -12.48 17.94
N LEU A 108 -1.40 -12.84 17.70
CA LEU A 108 -2.30 -13.29 18.77
C LEU A 108 -1.85 -14.60 19.41
N ASP A 109 -1.26 -15.51 18.63
CA ASP A 109 -0.72 -16.77 19.12
C ASP A 109 0.63 -16.57 19.83
N ALA A 110 1.53 -15.72 19.31
CA ALA A 110 2.76 -15.33 20.00
C ALA A 110 2.46 -14.70 21.37
N MET A 111 1.43 -13.85 21.47
CA MET A 111 0.99 -13.29 22.75
C MET A 111 0.51 -14.36 23.75
N ARG A 112 0.08 -15.54 23.26
CA ARG A 112 -0.27 -16.66 24.12
C ARG A 112 0.95 -17.44 24.58
N GLU A 113 1.90 -17.65 23.69
CA GLU A 113 3.15 -18.36 23.95
C GLU A 113 4.08 -17.57 24.89
N LEU A 114 4.11 -16.25 24.74
CA LEU A 114 4.80 -15.31 25.64
C LEU A 114 4.06 -15.06 26.97
N GLU A 115 3.00 -15.82 27.23
CA GLU A 115 2.23 -15.79 28.49
C GLU A 115 1.69 -14.39 28.89
N PHE A 116 1.40 -13.53 27.91
CA PHE A 116 0.83 -12.22 28.24
C PHE A 116 -0.53 -12.34 28.95
N PRO A 117 -0.84 -11.42 29.88
CA PRO A 117 -2.04 -11.47 30.68
C PRO A 117 -3.31 -11.58 29.83
N LEU A 118 -4.28 -12.36 30.32
CA LEU A 118 -5.56 -12.57 29.63
C LEU A 118 -6.28 -11.24 29.27
N PRO A 119 -6.34 -10.22 30.16
CA PRO A 119 -6.98 -8.94 29.81
C PRO A 119 -6.34 -8.26 28.60
N MET A 120 -5.01 -8.27 28.52
CA MET A 120 -4.26 -7.68 27.42
C MET A 120 -4.51 -8.42 26.10
N ARG A 121 -4.52 -9.76 26.14
CA ARG A 121 -4.86 -10.59 24.96
C ARG A 121 -6.31 -10.42 24.51
N LYS A 122 -7.23 -10.09 25.41
CA LYS A 122 -8.63 -9.80 25.08
C LYS A 122 -8.77 -8.43 24.42
N ALA A 123 -8.20 -7.39 25.04
CA ALA A 123 -8.19 -6.03 24.49
C ALA A 123 -7.60 -5.97 23.07
N LEU A 124 -6.51 -6.70 22.82
CA LEU A 124 -5.90 -6.78 21.48
C LEU A 124 -6.84 -7.40 20.43
N ARG A 125 -7.65 -8.39 20.80
CA ARG A 125 -8.64 -9.00 19.88
C ARG A 125 -9.79 -8.05 19.58
N GLU A 126 -10.25 -7.31 20.59
CA GLU A 126 -11.31 -6.31 20.43
C GLU A 126 -10.86 -5.17 19.51
N GLU A 127 -9.63 -4.66 19.70
CA GLU A 127 -9.05 -3.62 18.83
C GLU A 127 -8.86 -4.11 17.39
N LEU A 128 -8.42 -5.37 17.21
CA LEU A 128 -8.29 -5.97 15.87
C LEU A 128 -9.64 -6.04 15.15
N GLN A 129 -10.72 -6.37 15.87
CA GLN A 129 -12.06 -6.37 15.31
C GLN A 129 -12.52 -4.96 14.94
N ALA A 130 -12.32 -3.99 15.82
CA ALA A 130 -12.63 -2.58 15.55
C ALA A 130 -11.87 -2.04 14.33
N TYR A 131 -10.59 -2.41 14.19
CA TYR A 131 -9.76 -2.06 13.03
C TYR A 131 -10.32 -2.64 11.72
N ARG A 132 -10.74 -3.91 11.72
CA ARG A 132 -11.36 -4.54 10.55
C ARG A 132 -12.65 -3.85 10.14
N ASP A 133 -13.49 -3.47 11.10
CA ASP A 133 -14.75 -2.79 10.84
C ASP A 133 -14.53 -1.34 10.37
N LEU A 134 -13.49 -0.67 10.87
CA LEU A 134 -13.06 0.63 10.36
C LEU A 134 -12.56 0.54 8.92
N GLN A 135 -11.76 -0.49 8.58
CA GLN A 135 -11.30 -0.69 7.20
C GLN A 135 -12.47 -0.90 6.22
N LYS A 136 -13.46 -1.72 6.59
CA LYS A 136 -14.66 -1.94 5.77
C LYS A 136 -15.45 -0.65 5.55
N ARG A 137 -15.67 0.13 6.61
CA ARG A 137 -16.34 1.44 6.52
C ARG A 137 -15.59 2.41 5.61
N ASN A 138 -14.27 2.49 5.75
CA ASN A 138 -13.44 3.36 4.92
C ASN A 138 -13.42 2.93 3.43
N ALA A 139 -13.51 1.63 3.16
CA ALA A 139 -13.64 1.13 1.79
C ALA A 139 -15.00 1.52 1.18
N ALA A 140 -16.09 1.37 1.95
CA ALA A 140 -17.42 1.76 1.52
C ALA A 140 -17.53 3.26 1.23
N THR A 141 -17.02 4.12 2.12
CA THR A 141 -17.06 5.58 1.91
C THR A 141 -16.26 6.02 0.70
N ARG A 142 -15.11 5.38 0.42
CA ARG A 142 -14.32 5.63 -0.79
C ARG A 142 -15.04 5.17 -2.06
N ALA A 143 -15.72 4.03 -2.01
CA ALA A 143 -16.50 3.52 -3.14
C ALA A 143 -17.68 4.45 -3.45
N ASP A 144 -18.40 4.93 -2.44
CA ASP A 144 -19.50 5.89 -2.60
C ASP A 144 -19.01 7.24 -3.15
N ALA A 145 -17.88 7.76 -2.64
CA ALA A 145 -17.30 8.99 -3.16
C ALA A 145 -16.87 8.85 -4.63
N ALA A 146 -16.31 7.70 -5.02
CA ALA A 146 -15.94 7.41 -6.40
C ALA A 146 -17.15 7.20 -7.32
N ALA A 147 -18.25 6.61 -6.81
CA ALA A 147 -19.49 6.47 -7.56
C ALA A 147 -20.15 7.84 -7.81
N ARG A 148 -20.19 8.70 -6.80
CA ARG A 148 -20.72 10.07 -6.91
C ARG A 148 -19.90 10.92 -7.87
N SER A 149 -18.56 10.86 -7.80
CA SER A 149 -17.71 11.62 -8.73
C SER A 149 -17.87 11.15 -10.18
N ARG A 150 -18.01 9.85 -10.42
CA ARG A 150 -18.32 9.29 -11.75
C ARG A 150 -19.71 9.70 -12.25
N ALA A 151 -20.72 9.72 -11.38
CA ALA A 151 -22.07 10.17 -11.73
C ALA A 151 -22.09 11.65 -12.12
N ILE A 152 -21.40 12.52 -11.36
CA ILE A 152 -21.28 13.94 -11.66
C ILE A 152 -20.51 14.17 -12.98
N ALA A 153 -19.41 13.42 -13.21
CA ALA A 153 -18.65 13.51 -14.46
C ALA A 153 -19.50 13.08 -15.67
N ARG A 154 -20.31 12.03 -15.52
CA ARG A 154 -21.20 11.55 -16.58
C ARG A 154 -22.32 12.54 -16.88
N ALA A 155 -22.93 13.13 -15.86
CA ALA A 155 -23.95 14.17 -16.01
C ALA A 155 -23.40 15.40 -16.76
N LYS A 156 -22.22 15.90 -16.38
CA LYS A 156 -21.56 17.01 -17.09
C LYS A 156 -21.21 16.69 -18.54
N ALA A 157 -20.82 15.45 -18.82
CA ALA A 157 -20.55 15.01 -20.20
C ALA A 157 -21.84 14.91 -21.04
N THR A 158 -22.98 14.61 -20.41
CA THR A 158 -24.28 14.56 -21.11
C THR A 158 -24.82 15.96 -21.40
N GLU A 159 -24.66 16.90 -20.47
CA GLU A 159 -25.01 18.31 -20.71
C GLU A 159 -24.15 18.94 -21.82
N LYS A 160 -22.83 18.73 -21.79
CA LYS A 160 -21.93 19.26 -22.84
C LYS A 160 -22.24 18.69 -24.24
N ALA A 161 -22.60 17.41 -24.32
CA ALA A 161 -23.00 16.78 -25.58
C ALA A 161 -24.37 17.27 -26.09
N SER A 162 -25.28 17.64 -25.18
CA SER A 162 -26.57 18.24 -25.54
C SER A 162 -26.41 19.68 -26.05
N GLU A 163 -25.50 20.47 -25.46
CA GLU A 163 -25.18 21.83 -25.92
C GLU A 163 -24.49 21.83 -27.29
N GLU A 164 -23.56 20.89 -27.55
CA GLU A 164 -22.92 20.73 -28.87
C GLU A 164 -23.88 20.23 -29.97
N ALA A 165 -24.96 19.53 -29.62
CA ALA A 165 -25.99 19.09 -30.56
C ALA A 165 -26.96 20.22 -30.96
N LEU A 166 -27.35 21.08 -30.00
CA LEU A 166 -28.22 22.24 -30.25
C LEU A 166 -27.55 23.31 -31.12
N GLN A 167 -26.22 23.42 -31.09
CA GLN A 167 -25.48 24.38 -31.92
C GLN A 167 -25.35 23.95 -33.41
N LYS A 168 -25.62 22.68 -33.75
CA LYS A 168 -25.50 22.14 -35.12
C LYS A 168 -26.80 22.13 -35.93
N GLU A 169 -27.95 22.41 -35.32
CA GLU A 169 -29.23 22.49 -36.06
C GLU A 169 -29.57 23.91 -36.58
N HIS A 170 -28.76 24.93 -36.29
CA HIS A 170 -29.01 26.32 -36.72
C HIS A 170 -28.05 26.80 -37.83
N ASP A 171 -27.63 25.91 -38.73
CA ASP A 171 -26.80 26.28 -39.90
C ASP A 171 -27.14 25.49 -41.19
N ALA A 172 -28.35 24.92 -41.26
CA ALA A 172 -28.76 24.08 -42.39
C ALA A 172 -30.18 24.35 -42.90
N GLU A 173 -30.54 25.62 -43.14
CA GLU A 173 -31.65 25.93 -44.05
C GLU A 173 -31.52 27.34 -44.67
N GLU A 174 -30.69 27.49 -45.70
CA GLU A 174 -31.00 28.46 -46.76
C GLU A 174 -30.23 28.08 -48.04
N THR A 175 -30.92 27.56 -49.06
CA THR A 175 -30.65 27.71 -50.51
C THR A 175 -31.85 27.08 -51.28
N PRO A 176 -32.11 27.42 -52.56
CA PRO A 176 -33.14 28.38 -52.99
C PRO A 176 -34.26 27.68 -53.78
N LYS A 177 -35.40 28.34 -54.05
CA LYS A 177 -36.41 27.85 -55.02
C LYS A 177 -36.88 28.95 -55.97
N ASP A 178 -36.34 28.85 -57.18
CA ASP A 178 -36.97 28.95 -58.51
C ASP A 178 -38.11 29.94 -58.77
N ALA A 179 -37.78 30.90 -59.65
CA ALA A 179 -38.39 31.16 -60.96
C ALA A 179 -39.92 31.08 -61.11
N GLU A 180 -40.52 32.24 -61.40
CA GLU A 180 -41.59 32.31 -62.39
C GLU A 180 -41.42 33.58 -63.25
N ALA A 181 -41.06 33.34 -64.51
CA ALA A 181 -41.04 34.34 -65.57
C ALA A 181 -42.47 34.50 -66.11
N MET A 182 -42.95 35.74 -66.21
CA MET A 182 -44.07 36.07 -67.08
C MET A 182 -43.63 37.21 -68.00
N GLU A 183 -43.67 36.89 -69.28
CA GLU A 183 -43.09 37.55 -70.44
C GLU A 183 -43.96 38.71 -70.96
N MET A 184 -43.36 39.50 -71.87
CA MET A 184 -43.97 40.41 -72.85
C MET A 184 -44.43 41.79 -72.33
N ASP A 185 -44.16 42.93 -72.97
CA ASP A 185 -43.51 43.30 -74.23
C ASP A 185 -43.44 44.85 -74.26
N GLN A 186 -42.67 45.38 -75.20
CA GLN A 186 -42.75 46.71 -75.81
C GLN A 186 -42.02 47.91 -75.18
N ASP A 187 -40.91 48.20 -75.86
CA ASP A 187 -40.69 49.44 -76.64
C ASP A 187 -40.41 50.76 -75.90
N GLN A 188 -39.20 51.25 -76.22
CA GLN A 188 -38.93 52.59 -76.76
C GLN A 188 -38.23 53.63 -75.86
N ALA A 189 -37.11 54.14 -76.42
CA ALA A 189 -36.39 55.39 -76.16
C ALA A 189 -35.58 55.49 -74.84
N ARG A 190 -34.24 55.43 -74.88
CA ARG A 190 -33.28 56.54 -75.17
C ARG A 190 -33.40 57.75 -74.22
N ASP A 191 -32.46 57.81 -73.27
CA ASP A 191 -31.80 59.00 -72.66
C ASP A 191 -32.63 60.06 -71.89
N PRO A 192 -32.01 60.94 -71.06
CA PRO A 192 -30.59 61.04 -70.66
C PRO A 192 -30.33 61.22 -69.14
N VAL A 193 -29.05 61.01 -68.80
CA VAL A 193 -28.18 61.78 -67.88
C VAL A 193 -28.84 62.92 -67.07
N LEU A 194 -28.89 62.77 -65.73
CA LEU A 194 -28.10 63.55 -64.76
C LEU A 194 -28.20 62.95 -63.36
#